data_AF-A0AAE5L531-F1
#
_entry.id   AF-A0AAE5L531-F1
#
_cell.length_a   1.000
_cell.length_b   1.000
_cell.length_c   1.000
_cell.angle_alpha   90.00
_cell.angle_beta   90.00
_cell.angle_gamma   90.00
#
_symmetry.space_group_name_H-M   'P 1'
#
loop_
_entity.id
_entity.type
_entity.pdbx_description
1 polymer ?
#
loop_
_entity_poly.entity_id
_entity_poly.type
_entity_poly.pdbx_seq_one_letter_code
_entity_poly.pdbx_strand_id
1 'polypeptide(L)'
;MTEGEVKTPVETKPTGQDPQILWADVGERLGVTVTELRGLRTAFGDLLGLGPGRTVSESMVPILGHIQALRREGVPDEEIRQEIAGLSGEPGWPEIVLTRMQAASSASEAIRVALEPAASVSICEPPPEEQPHKATPQAIPQDTVREMVFDLRREIAMNTHSDRELMLHLTQCVRKLALEVRDLRYAFLLASSRKDRKKGVKALSRLLSN
;
A
#
# COMPACT_ATOMS: atom_id res chain seq x y z
N MET A 1 47.28 -46.69 0.31
CA MET A 1 48.23 -46.09 -0.66
C MET A 1 47.60 -46.23 -2.03
N THR A 2 47.25 -45.18 -2.77
CA THR A 2 47.29 -43.73 -2.49
C THR A 2 46.14 -43.06 -3.24
N GLU A 3 45.46 -42.15 -2.54
CA GLU A 3 44.98 -40.82 -2.94
C GLU A 3 44.84 -40.48 -4.43
N GLY A 4 43.67 -39.93 -4.78
CA GLY A 4 43.26 -39.54 -6.13
C GLY A 4 42.18 -38.45 -6.14
N GLU A 5 42.44 -37.38 -5.37
CA GLU A 5 41.89 -36.02 -5.49
C GLU A 5 40.40 -35.85 -5.87
N VAL A 6 39.54 -35.78 -4.83
CA VAL A 6 38.17 -35.27 -4.97
C VAL A 6 38.21 -33.78 -5.28
N LYS A 7 37.90 -33.40 -6.53
CA LYS A 7 37.57 -32.01 -6.87
C LYS A 7 36.27 -31.60 -6.19
N THR A 8 36.38 -30.99 -5.02
CA THR A 8 35.29 -30.25 -4.38
C THR A 8 34.74 -29.21 -5.36
N PRO A 9 33.41 -29.09 -5.53
CA PRO A 9 32.84 -27.99 -6.29
C PRO A 9 33.20 -26.67 -5.62
N VAL A 10 33.52 -25.66 -6.42
CA VAL A 10 33.85 -24.32 -5.94
C VAL A 10 32.68 -23.80 -5.11
N GLU A 11 32.94 -23.54 -3.83
CA GLU A 11 32.01 -22.86 -2.92
C GLU A 11 31.88 -21.40 -3.36
N THR A 12 31.11 -21.16 -4.43
CA THR A 12 30.62 -19.83 -4.76
C THR A 12 29.63 -19.40 -3.67
N LYS A 13 30.16 -18.85 -2.57
CA LYS A 13 29.41 -17.94 -1.72
C LYS A 13 28.95 -16.77 -2.59
N PRO A 14 27.64 -16.59 -2.82
CA PRO A 14 27.15 -15.27 -3.17
C PRO A 14 27.17 -14.49 -1.85
N THR A 15 28.20 -13.66 -1.65
CA THR A 15 28.13 -12.54 -0.72
C THR A 15 27.17 -11.48 -1.28
N GLY A 16 25.89 -11.84 -1.35
CA GLY A 16 24.76 -10.97 -1.61
C GLY A 16 24.02 -10.77 -0.29
N GLN A 17 24.46 -9.80 0.52
CA GLN A 17 23.60 -9.29 1.57
C GLN A 17 22.53 -8.44 0.88
N ASP A 18 21.34 -9.02 0.76
CA ASP A 18 20.13 -8.31 0.33
C ASP A 18 20.03 -6.96 1.09
N PRO A 19 20.02 -5.81 0.38
CA PRO A 19 20.00 -4.52 1.04
C PRO A 19 18.75 -4.36 1.89
N GLN A 20 18.97 -4.08 3.18
CA GLN A 20 17.88 -3.86 4.13
C GLN A 20 17.46 -2.40 4.15
N ILE A 21 16.18 -2.16 3.89
CA ILE A 21 15.54 -0.84 3.91
C ILE A 21 14.58 -0.74 5.10
N LEU A 22 14.25 0.47 5.55
CA LEU A 22 13.30 0.65 6.65
C LEU A 22 11.87 0.47 6.15
N TRP A 23 10.98 -0.03 7.01
CA TRP A 23 9.54 -0.05 6.72
C TRP A 23 8.98 1.34 6.35
N ALA A 24 9.55 2.43 6.86
CA ALA A 24 9.16 3.78 6.47
C ALA A 24 9.39 4.03 4.96
N ASP A 25 10.58 3.67 4.46
CA ASP A 25 10.98 3.81 3.06
C ASP A 25 10.15 2.92 2.13
N VAL A 26 9.76 1.72 2.60
CA VAL A 26 8.79 0.84 1.91
C VAL A 26 7.44 1.55 1.74
N GLY A 27 6.96 2.20 2.80
CA GLY A 27 5.71 2.97 2.78
C GLY A 27 5.72 4.12 1.79
N GLU A 28 6.85 4.85 1.71
CA GLU A 28 7.05 5.93 0.75
C GLU A 28 7.09 5.42 -0.70
N ARG A 29 7.88 4.37 -0.97
CA ARG A 29 8.02 3.78 -2.32
C ARG A 29 6.73 3.20 -2.88
N LEU A 30 5.88 2.61 -2.03
CA LEU A 30 4.63 1.97 -2.43
C LEU A 30 3.39 2.89 -2.29
N GLY A 31 3.58 4.16 -1.88
CA GLY A 31 2.48 5.12 -1.68
C GLY A 31 1.42 4.61 -0.70
N VAL A 32 1.87 4.10 0.45
CA VAL A 32 1.04 3.47 1.49
C VAL A 32 1.02 4.31 2.77
N THR A 33 -0.12 4.37 3.43
CA THR A 33 -0.19 4.91 4.79
C THR A 33 0.49 3.98 5.81
N VAL A 34 0.99 4.56 6.91
CA VAL A 34 1.56 3.80 8.04
C VAL A 34 0.56 2.79 8.63
N THR A 35 -0.74 3.06 8.50
CA THR A 35 -1.85 2.18 8.89
C THR A 35 -1.99 0.96 7.98
N GLU A 36 -2.03 1.16 6.66
CA GLU A 36 -2.08 0.07 5.68
C GLU A 36 -0.82 -0.79 5.73
N LEU A 37 0.35 -0.16 5.84
CA LEU A 37 1.64 -0.83 5.96
C LEU A 37 1.72 -1.71 7.22
N ARG A 38 1.15 -1.24 8.35
CA ARG A 38 0.99 -2.05 9.56
C ARG A 38 0.03 -3.21 9.33
N GLY A 39 -1.09 -2.99 8.63
CA GLY A 39 -2.04 -4.04 8.27
C GLY A 39 -1.46 -5.11 7.33
N LEU A 40 -0.60 -4.72 6.38
CA LEU A 40 0.21 -5.61 5.54
C LEU A 40 1.11 -6.49 6.42
N ARG A 41 1.91 -5.86 7.27
CA ARG A 41 2.82 -6.56 8.18
C ARG A 41 2.12 -7.49 9.16
N THR A 42 0.97 -7.12 9.72
CA THR A 42 0.20 -7.99 10.63
C THR A 42 -0.47 -9.15 9.92
N ALA A 43 -0.90 -8.99 8.66
CA ALA A 43 -1.60 -10.04 7.93
C ALA A 43 -0.67 -11.05 7.22
N PHE A 44 0.49 -10.58 6.74
CA PHE A 44 1.41 -11.35 5.88
C PHE A 44 2.85 -11.42 6.40
N GLY A 45 3.20 -10.73 7.49
CA GLY A 45 4.59 -10.68 7.98
C GLY A 45 5.17 -12.06 8.30
N ASP A 46 4.41 -12.90 9.00
CA ASP A 46 4.83 -14.27 9.35
C ASP A 46 5.01 -15.16 8.10
N LEU A 47 4.11 -15.03 7.12
CA LEU A 47 4.14 -15.77 5.86
C LEU A 47 5.35 -15.39 4.98
N LEU A 48 5.75 -14.12 5.03
CA LEU A 48 6.87 -13.56 4.29
C LEU A 48 8.21 -13.63 5.05
N GLY A 49 8.25 -14.29 6.21
CA GLY A 49 9.45 -14.35 7.07
C GLY A 49 9.90 -12.99 7.65
N LEU A 50 9.03 -11.98 7.58
CA LEU A 50 9.31 -10.61 8.02
C LEU A 50 9.14 -10.51 9.54
N GLY A 51 10.21 -10.85 10.25
CA GLY A 51 10.26 -10.79 11.71
C GLY A 51 9.97 -9.39 12.30
N PRO A 52 9.96 -9.26 13.64
CA PRO A 52 9.56 -8.03 14.33
C PRO A 52 10.48 -6.81 14.12
N GLY A 53 11.48 -6.89 13.25
CA GLY A 53 12.45 -5.84 12.94
C GLY A 53 11.86 -4.55 12.38
N ARG A 54 12.69 -3.52 12.29
CA ARG A 54 12.36 -2.23 11.63
C ARG A 54 12.72 -2.21 10.14
N THR A 55 13.45 -3.23 9.69
CA THR A 55 13.92 -3.40 8.33
C THR A 55 13.16 -4.50 7.58
N VAL A 56 13.23 -4.43 6.26
CA VAL A 56 12.71 -5.37 5.26
C VAL A 56 13.80 -5.52 4.20
N SER A 57 13.94 -6.70 3.58
CA SER A 57 14.79 -6.83 2.41
C SER A 57 14.19 -6.06 1.22
N GLU A 58 15.00 -5.33 0.47
CA GLU A 58 14.57 -4.62 -0.74
C GLU A 58 13.94 -5.57 -1.78
N SER A 59 14.38 -6.84 -1.84
CA SER A 59 13.78 -7.86 -2.71
C SER A 59 12.31 -8.17 -2.37
N MET A 60 11.84 -7.83 -1.16
CA MET A 60 10.44 -8.03 -0.74
C MET A 60 9.52 -6.86 -1.09
N VAL A 61 10.04 -5.71 -1.52
CA VAL A 61 9.22 -4.53 -1.87
C VAL A 61 8.20 -4.83 -2.97
N PRO A 62 8.54 -5.51 -4.08
CA PRO A 62 7.57 -5.76 -5.14
C PRO A 62 6.48 -6.75 -4.71
N ILE A 63 6.80 -7.72 -3.82
CA ILE A 63 5.80 -8.62 -3.22
C ILE A 63 4.81 -7.82 -2.38
N LEU A 64 5.30 -6.95 -1.49
CA LEU A 64 4.45 -6.09 -0.65
C LEU A 64 3.58 -5.15 -1.50
N GLY A 65 4.11 -4.62 -2.60
CA GLY A 65 3.35 -3.82 -3.57
C GLY A 65 2.25 -4.61 -4.29
N HIS A 66 2.51 -5.86 -4.65
CA HIS A 66 1.52 -6.73 -5.27
C HIS A 66 0.38 -7.10 -4.30
N ILE A 67 0.70 -7.48 -3.06
CA ILE A 67 -0.30 -7.75 -2.01
C ILE A 67 -1.18 -6.51 -1.77
N GLN A 68 -0.59 -5.32 -1.81
CA GLN A 68 -1.32 -4.06 -1.69
C GLN A 68 -2.22 -3.77 -2.91
N ALA A 69 -1.81 -4.16 -4.12
CA ALA A 69 -2.64 -4.04 -5.32
C ALA A 69 -3.89 -4.94 -5.21
N LEU A 70 -3.72 -6.22 -4.90
CA LEU A 70 -4.83 -7.17 -4.69
C LEU A 70 -5.82 -6.67 -3.61
N ARG A 71 -5.30 -6.11 -2.50
CA ARG A 71 -6.15 -5.46 -1.48
C ARG A 71 -6.92 -4.24 -1.97
N ARG A 72 -6.33 -3.43 -2.87
CA ARG A 72 -7.02 -2.29 -3.50
C ARG A 72 -8.09 -2.74 -4.51
N GLU A 73 -7.89 -3.90 -5.13
CA GLU A 73 -8.86 -4.57 -6.01
C GLU A 73 -9.99 -5.29 -5.24
N GLY A 74 -9.89 -5.35 -3.91
CA GLY A 74 -10.91 -5.93 -3.03
C GLY A 74 -10.79 -7.43 -2.78
N VAL A 75 -9.68 -8.06 -3.20
CA VAL A 75 -9.41 -9.47 -2.94
C VAL A 75 -9.26 -9.69 -1.43
N PRO A 76 -9.94 -10.68 -0.82
CA PRO A 76 -9.85 -10.91 0.62
C PRO A 76 -8.47 -11.48 1.00
N ASP A 77 -7.95 -11.04 2.16
CA ASP A 77 -6.63 -11.41 2.68
C ASP A 77 -6.34 -12.92 2.67
N GLU A 78 -7.37 -13.76 2.84
CA GLU A 78 -7.22 -15.21 2.91
C GLU A 78 -6.98 -15.86 1.53
N GLU A 79 -7.52 -15.30 0.45
CA GLU A 79 -7.22 -15.71 -0.92
C GLU A 79 -5.78 -15.32 -1.28
N ILE A 80 -5.39 -14.09 -0.94
CA ILE A 80 -4.01 -13.59 -1.13
C ILE A 80 -3.00 -14.46 -0.35
N ARG A 81 -3.35 -14.89 0.87
CA ARG A 81 -2.52 -15.82 1.66
C ARG A 81 -2.35 -17.18 0.98
N GLN A 82 -3.41 -17.73 0.40
CA GLN A 82 -3.36 -19.02 -0.30
C GLN A 82 -2.49 -18.92 -1.57
N GLU A 83 -2.59 -17.81 -2.32
CA GLU A 83 -1.75 -17.54 -3.47
C GLU A 83 -0.25 -17.47 -3.08
N ILE A 84 0.10 -16.65 -2.08
CA ILE A 84 1.48 -16.54 -1.58
C ILE A 84 1.98 -17.89 -1.04
N ALA A 85 1.16 -18.62 -0.28
CA ALA A 85 1.54 -19.93 0.27
C ALA A 85 1.77 -20.99 -0.81
N GLY A 86 1.01 -20.95 -1.91
CA GLY A 86 1.25 -21.81 -3.08
C GLY A 86 2.56 -21.50 -3.80
N LEU A 87 3.04 -20.25 -3.73
CA LEU A 87 4.26 -19.79 -4.38
C LEU A 87 5.51 -19.92 -3.49
N SER A 88 5.37 -19.88 -2.16
CA SER A 88 6.50 -19.93 -1.20
C SER A 88 7.22 -21.29 -1.13
N GLY A 89 6.70 -22.31 -1.81
CA GLY A 89 7.30 -23.64 -1.92
C GLY A 89 8.28 -23.83 -3.08
N GLU A 90 8.44 -22.85 -3.99
CA GLU A 90 9.33 -23.00 -5.15
C GLU A 90 10.80 -22.66 -4.84
N PRO A 91 11.78 -23.48 -5.29
CA PRO A 91 13.19 -23.14 -5.16
C PRO A 91 13.50 -21.90 -6.02
N GLY A 92 14.02 -20.84 -5.39
CA GLY A 92 14.20 -19.52 -6.00
C GLY A 92 13.18 -18.47 -5.59
N TRP A 93 12.37 -18.73 -4.54
CA TRP A 93 11.71 -17.66 -3.79
C TRP A 93 12.75 -16.69 -3.19
N PRO A 94 12.57 -15.35 -3.29
CA PRO A 94 11.44 -14.63 -3.90
C PRO A 94 11.58 -14.35 -5.41
N GLU A 95 12.78 -14.40 -5.98
CA GLU A 95 13.14 -13.78 -7.27
C GLU A 95 12.48 -14.46 -8.49
N ILE A 96 12.41 -15.80 -8.50
CA ILE A 96 11.78 -16.56 -9.58
C ILE A 96 10.26 -16.34 -9.58
N VAL A 97 9.66 -16.27 -8.39
CA VAL A 97 8.23 -15.97 -8.25
C VAL A 97 7.93 -14.55 -8.67
N LEU A 98 8.74 -13.56 -8.26
CA LEU A 98 8.60 -12.17 -8.72
C LEU A 98 8.60 -12.05 -10.24
N THR A 99 9.50 -12.78 -10.91
CA THR A 99 9.57 -12.81 -12.39
C THR A 99 8.30 -13.41 -13.01
N ARG A 100 7.78 -14.50 -12.42
CA ARG A 100 6.53 -15.14 -12.88
C ARG A 100 5.29 -14.30 -12.61
N MET A 101 5.21 -13.63 -11.45
CA MET A 101 4.10 -12.75 -11.08
C MET A 101 4.07 -11.46 -11.91
N GLN A 102 5.23 -10.86 -12.23
CA GLN A 102 5.31 -9.73 -13.16
C GLN A 102 4.84 -10.13 -14.57
N ALA A 103 5.20 -11.34 -15.04
CA ALA A 103 4.70 -11.87 -16.30
C ALA A 103 3.18 -12.14 -16.26
N ALA A 104 2.65 -12.68 -15.17
CA ALA A 104 1.22 -12.92 -14.99
C ALA A 104 0.41 -11.61 -14.91
N SER A 105 0.91 -10.60 -14.18
CA SER A 105 0.30 -9.26 -14.11
C SER A 105 0.29 -8.59 -15.49
N SER A 106 1.38 -8.69 -16.25
CA SER A 106 1.46 -8.19 -17.62
C SER A 106 0.51 -8.94 -18.58
N ALA A 107 0.32 -10.24 -18.39
CA ALA A 107 -0.62 -11.04 -19.16
C ALA A 107 -2.09 -10.71 -18.83
N SER A 108 -2.43 -10.50 -17.56
CA SER A 108 -3.76 -10.04 -17.15
C SER A 108 -4.08 -8.65 -17.69
N GLU A 109 -3.10 -7.73 -17.73
CA GLU A 109 -3.27 -6.41 -18.33
C GLU A 109 -3.45 -6.49 -19.86
N ALA A 110 -2.70 -7.36 -20.55
CA ALA A 110 -2.90 -7.64 -21.97
C ALA A 110 -4.27 -8.27 -22.29
N ILE A 111 -4.78 -9.16 -21.41
CA ILE A 111 -6.14 -9.72 -21.52
C ILE A 111 -7.20 -8.64 -21.30
N ARG A 112 -6.97 -7.68 -20.39
CA ARG A 112 -7.88 -6.55 -20.17
C ARG A 112 -7.95 -5.58 -21.36
N VAL A 113 -6.86 -5.44 -22.12
CA VAL A 113 -6.85 -4.70 -23.40
C VAL A 113 -7.53 -5.47 -24.53
N ALA A 114 -7.56 -6.81 -24.47
CA ALA A 114 -8.18 -7.66 -25.49
C ALA A 114 -9.69 -7.93 -25.32
N LEU A 115 -10.32 -7.40 -24.25
CA LEU A 115 -11.71 -7.72 -23.88
C LEU A 115 -12.70 -6.54 -23.94
N GLU A 116 -12.36 -5.47 -24.67
CA GLU A 116 -13.36 -4.55 -25.22
C GLU A 116 -14.12 -5.27 -26.37
N PRO A 117 -15.46 -5.40 -26.32
CA PRO A 117 -16.19 -6.22 -27.28
C PRO A 117 -16.31 -5.52 -28.64
N ALA A 118 -15.93 -6.24 -29.69
CA ALA A 118 -16.06 -5.77 -31.06
C ALA A 118 -17.53 -5.53 -31.47
N ALA A 119 -17.88 -4.28 -31.73
CA ALA A 119 -19.09 -3.89 -32.46
C ALA A 119 -18.75 -3.58 -33.93
N SER A 120 -18.54 -4.65 -34.70
CA SER A 120 -18.82 -4.80 -36.12
C SER A 120 -18.92 -3.56 -37.02
N VAL A 121 -17.88 -3.28 -37.82
CA VAL A 121 -18.07 -2.81 -39.21
C VAL A 121 -17.13 -3.58 -40.14
N SER A 122 -17.74 -4.35 -41.04
CA SER A 122 -17.10 -4.99 -42.19
C SER A 122 -16.73 -3.96 -43.26
N ILE A 123 -15.62 -4.15 -43.99
CA ILE A 123 -15.48 -4.00 -45.47
C ILE A 123 -14.01 -4.20 -45.90
N CYS A 124 -13.80 -4.79 -47.08
CA CYS A 124 -12.50 -5.10 -47.68
C CYS A 124 -11.81 -3.90 -48.36
N GLU A 125 -10.48 -4.00 -48.50
CA GLU A 125 -9.53 -3.42 -49.50
C GLU A 125 -9.64 -1.97 -50.07
N PRO A 126 -8.49 -1.35 -50.49
CA PRO A 126 -8.37 0.07 -50.91
C PRO A 126 -8.39 0.24 -52.46
N PRO A 127 -8.04 1.41 -53.09
CA PRO A 127 -7.83 2.82 -52.65
C PRO A 127 -8.86 3.76 -53.37
N PRO A 128 -8.66 5.07 -53.72
CA PRO A 128 -7.62 6.08 -53.42
C PRO A 128 -8.13 7.50 -53.02
N GLU A 129 -7.16 8.43 -52.94
CA GLU A 129 -7.16 9.91 -53.12
C GLU A 129 -8.46 10.75 -53.13
N GLU A 130 -8.60 11.67 -52.16
CA GLU A 130 -8.48 13.13 -52.39
C GLU A 130 -8.38 13.93 -51.06
N GLN A 131 -7.59 15.01 -51.06
CA GLN A 131 -7.42 16.01 -49.98
C GLN A 131 -8.20 17.30 -50.33
N PRO A 132 -8.27 18.37 -49.50
CA PRO A 132 -8.19 18.48 -48.03
C PRO A 132 -9.24 19.44 -47.41
N HIS A 133 -9.69 19.19 -46.17
CA HIS A 133 -10.29 20.25 -45.34
C HIS A 133 -9.66 20.33 -43.94
N LYS A 134 -8.82 21.37 -43.74
CA LYS A 134 -8.25 21.74 -42.45
C LYS A 134 -9.32 22.35 -41.54
N ALA A 135 -9.83 21.57 -40.59
CA ALA A 135 -10.30 22.13 -39.32
C ALA A 135 -9.09 22.23 -38.39
N THR A 136 -8.63 23.46 -38.13
CA THR A 136 -7.45 23.70 -37.27
C THR A 136 -7.87 23.50 -35.81
N PRO A 137 -7.28 22.57 -35.03
CA PRO A 137 -7.47 22.58 -33.59
C PRO A 137 -6.89 23.87 -33.03
N GLN A 138 -7.65 24.65 -32.26
CA GLN A 138 -7.06 25.76 -31.51
C GLN A 138 -6.09 25.17 -30.49
N ALA A 139 -4.79 25.27 -30.79
CA ALA A 139 -3.75 24.90 -29.85
C ALA A 139 -3.78 25.89 -28.68
N ILE A 140 -4.28 25.43 -27.53
CA ILE A 140 -4.16 26.17 -26.27
C ILE A 140 -2.67 26.46 -26.07
N PRO A 141 -2.27 27.73 -25.85
CA PRO A 141 -0.86 28.08 -25.69
C PRO A 141 -0.23 27.24 -24.57
N GLN A 142 0.96 26.68 -24.84
CA GLN A 142 1.72 25.86 -23.89
C GLN A 142 1.89 26.57 -22.54
N ASP A 143 2.04 27.90 -22.55
CA ASP A 143 2.21 28.70 -21.35
C ASP A 143 0.91 28.81 -20.53
N THR A 144 -0.26 28.96 -21.17
CA THR A 144 -1.57 28.88 -20.50
C THR A 144 -1.80 27.50 -19.87
N VAL A 145 -1.37 26.42 -20.55
CA VAL A 145 -1.44 25.06 -19.97
C VAL A 145 -0.51 24.93 -18.76
N ARG A 146 0.68 25.54 -18.80
CA ARG A 146 1.62 25.55 -17.67
C ARG A 146 1.10 26.33 -16.47
N GLU A 147 0.47 27.48 -16.70
CA GLU A 147 -0.17 28.29 -15.66
C GLU A 147 -1.31 27.51 -14.99
N MET A 148 -2.24 26.93 -15.75
CA MET A 148 -3.31 26.08 -15.21
C MET A 148 -2.76 24.89 -14.41
N VAL A 149 -1.70 24.23 -14.87
CA VAL A 149 -1.05 23.14 -14.13
C VAL A 149 -0.36 23.63 -12.85
N PHE A 150 0.19 24.84 -12.84
CA PHE A 150 0.78 25.45 -11.65
C PHE A 150 -0.29 25.80 -10.61
N ASP A 151 -1.40 26.42 -11.04
CA ASP A 151 -2.51 26.76 -10.16
C ASP A 151 -3.19 25.51 -9.58
N LEU A 152 -3.44 24.47 -10.40
CA LEU A 152 -3.94 23.17 -9.91
C LEU A 152 -2.98 22.54 -8.88
N ARG A 153 -1.67 22.56 -9.12
CA ARG A 153 -0.68 22.07 -8.14
C ARG A 153 -0.71 22.86 -6.84
N ARG A 154 -0.88 24.18 -6.92
CA ARG A 154 -1.00 25.07 -5.76
C ARG A 154 -2.29 24.80 -4.98
N GLU A 155 -3.41 24.64 -5.67
CA GLU A 155 -4.71 24.31 -5.06
C GLU A 155 -4.66 22.94 -4.35
N ILE A 156 -4.13 21.91 -5.01
CA ILE A 156 -3.89 20.59 -4.40
C ILE A 156 -3.01 20.70 -3.16
N ALA A 157 -1.93 21.48 -3.20
CA ALA A 157 -1.05 21.69 -2.05
C ALA A 157 -1.74 22.43 -0.88
N MET A 158 -2.60 23.41 -1.17
CA MET A 158 -3.38 24.11 -0.14
C MET A 158 -4.45 23.20 0.48
N ASN A 159 -5.22 22.48 -0.34
CA ASN A 159 -6.29 21.60 0.12
C ASN A 159 -5.72 20.42 0.95
N THR A 160 -4.63 19.80 0.49
CA THR A 160 -3.94 18.75 1.27
C THR A 160 -3.34 19.27 2.58
N HIS A 161 -2.96 20.56 2.66
CA HIS A 161 -2.55 21.17 3.92
C HIS A 161 -3.73 21.35 4.88
N SER A 162 -4.88 21.86 4.42
CA SER A 162 -6.07 22.00 5.28
C SER A 162 -6.61 20.66 5.76
N ASP A 163 -6.61 19.64 4.90
CA ASP A 163 -7.03 18.28 5.25
C ASP A 163 -6.10 17.68 6.31
N ARG A 164 -4.79 17.93 6.20
CA ARG A 164 -3.80 17.50 7.20
C ARG A 164 -4.03 18.16 8.57
N GLU A 165 -4.36 19.45 8.61
CA GLU A 165 -4.71 20.14 9.86
C GLU A 165 -6.00 19.60 10.46
N LEU A 166 -7.03 19.37 9.65
CA LEU A 166 -8.30 18.77 10.08
C LEU A 166 -8.10 17.37 10.66
N MET A 167 -7.30 16.51 10.00
CA MET A 167 -6.95 15.19 10.50
C MET A 167 -6.18 15.24 11.83
N LEU A 168 -5.25 16.18 11.99
CA LEU A 168 -4.53 16.37 13.25
C LEU A 168 -5.46 16.83 14.38
N HIS A 169 -6.35 17.79 14.10
CA HIS A 169 -7.34 18.27 15.06
C HIS A 169 -8.30 17.15 15.48
N LEU A 170 -8.85 16.39 14.52
CA LEU A 170 -9.73 15.25 14.79
C LEU A 170 -9.01 14.15 15.59
N THR A 171 -7.75 13.87 15.28
CA THR A 171 -6.90 12.97 16.06
C THR A 171 -6.73 13.44 17.51
N GLN A 172 -6.55 14.74 17.73
CA GLN A 172 -6.45 15.32 19.08
C GLN A 172 -7.77 15.22 19.85
N CYS A 173 -8.90 15.50 19.19
CA CYS A 173 -10.24 15.35 19.76
C CYS A 173 -10.55 13.90 20.14
N VAL A 174 -10.24 12.92 19.28
CA VAL A 174 -10.39 11.48 19.59
C VAL A 174 -9.51 11.07 20.78
N ARG A 175 -8.26 11.55 20.86
CA ARG A 175 -7.37 11.29 22.01
C ARG A 175 -7.91 11.89 23.31
N LYS A 176 -8.45 13.12 23.27
CA LYS A 176 -9.09 13.77 24.43
C LYS A 176 -10.32 12.97 24.89
N LEU A 177 -11.22 12.63 23.95
CA LEU A 177 -12.40 11.83 24.23
C LEU A 177 -12.06 10.46 24.83
N ALA A 178 -11.02 9.78 24.34
CA ALA A 178 -10.58 8.50 24.88
C ALA A 178 -10.09 8.61 26.34
N LEU A 179 -9.45 9.71 26.72
CA LEU A 179 -9.07 9.98 28.11
C LEU A 179 -10.30 10.29 28.97
N GLU A 180 -11.23 11.11 28.48
CA GLU A 180 -12.47 11.45 29.20
C GLU A 180 -13.36 10.22 29.44
N VAL A 181 -13.54 9.35 28.43
CA VAL A 181 -14.28 8.07 28.57
C VAL A 181 -13.61 7.14 29.57
N ARG A 182 -12.27 7.06 29.56
CA ARG A 182 -11.49 6.27 30.54
C ARG A 182 -11.69 6.81 31.96
N ASP A 183 -11.61 8.12 32.14
CA ASP A 183 -11.71 8.76 33.45
C ASP A 183 -13.15 8.72 33.98
N LEU A 184 -14.14 8.81 33.09
CA LEU A 184 -15.56 8.56 33.37
C LEU A 184 -15.79 7.13 33.85
N ARG A 185 -15.20 6.13 33.18
CA ARG A 185 -15.25 4.71 33.61
C ARG A 185 -14.64 4.52 35.00
N TYR A 186 -13.51 5.14 35.29
CA TYR A 186 -12.93 5.11 36.64
C TYR A 186 -13.82 5.82 37.68
N ALA A 187 -14.41 6.95 37.33
CA ALA A 187 -15.34 7.66 38.20
C ALA A 187 -16.60 6.83 38.51
N PHE A 188 -17.13 6.09 37.54
CA PHE A 188 -18.22 5.11 37.74
C PHE A 188 -17.81 3.94 38.65
N LEU A 189 -16.61 3.36 38.46
CA LEU A 189 -16.09 2.30 39.34
C LEU A 189 -15.90 2.77 40.79
N LEU A 190 -15.45 4.01 40.98
CA LEU A 190 -15.37 4.62 42.31
C LEU A 190 -16.75 4.94 42.89
N ALA A 191 -17.73 5.31 42.06
CA ALA A 191 -19.09 5.63 42.47
C ALA A 191 -19.90 4.39 42.91
N SER A 192 -19.62 3.21 42.33
CA SER A 192 -20.24 1.94 42.74
C SER A 192 -19.59 1.34 44.01
N SER A 193 -18.33 1.66 44.29
CA SER A 193 -17.63 1.24 45.53
C SER A 193 -18.22 1.91 46.78
N ARG A 194 -18.66 1.12 47.77
CA ARG A 194 -19.12 1.65 49.07
C ARG A 194 -18.07 2.52 49.78
N LYS A 195 -16.78 2.24 49.59
CA LYS A 195 -15.67 2.95 50.27
C LYS A 195 -15.38 4.31 49.64
N ASP A 196 -15.50 4.43 48.33
CA ASP A 196 -15.06 5.61 47.56
C ASP A 196 -16.20 6.34 46.83
N ARG A 197 -17.47 5.94 47.04
CA ARG A 197 -18.67 6.50 46.40
C ARG A 197 -18.70 8.03 46.30
N LYS A 198 -18.37 8.73 47.40
CA LYS A 198 -18.33 10.20 47.43
C LYS A 198 -17.26 10.79 46.48
N LYS A 199 -16.11 10.13 46.33
CA LYS A 199 -15.05 10.54 45.39
C LYS A 199 -15.49 10.29 43.94
N GLY A 200 -16.08 9.12 43.67
CA GLY A 200 -16.61 8.77 42.35
C GLY A 200 -17.69 9.73 41.87
N VAL A 201 -18.70 10.03 42.69
CA VAL A 201 -19.75 11.01 42.36
C VAL A 201 -19.18 12.42 42.14
N LYS A 202 -18.20 12.87 42.96
CA LYS A 202 -17.50 14.16 42.74
C LYS A 202 -16.59 14.17 41.50
N ALA A 203 -16.14 13.01 41.02
CA ALA A 203 -15.41 12.89 39.76
C ALA A 203 -16.38 12.92 38.57
N LEU A 204 -17.47 12.15 38.61
CA LEU A 204 -18.54 12.18 37.59
C LEU A 204 -19.10 13.59 37.39
N SER A 205 -19.44 14.29 38.48
CA SER A 205 -19.94 15.67 38.39
C SER A 205 -18.94 16.64 37.75
N ARG A 206 -17.63 16.46 37.94
CA ARG A 206 -16.62 17.31 37.27
C ARG A 206 -16.45 16.98 35.79
N LEU A 207 -16.58 15.70 35.42
CA LEU A 207 -16.46 15.26 34.03
C LEU A 207 -17.70 15.60 33.18
N LEU A 208 -18.88 15.72 33.81
CA LEU A 208 -20.15 16.07 33.16
C LEU A 208 -20.50 17.56 33.24
N SER A 209 -19.60 18.41 33.77
CA SER A 209 -19.79 19.87 33.88
C SER A 209 -18.66 20.67 33.24
N ASN A 210 -17.81 20.01 32.45
CA ASN A 210 -16.86 20.59 31.50
C ASN A 210 -17.46 20.60 30.09
#